data_AF-A0A420MKC2-F1
#
_entry.id   AF-A0A420MKC2-F1
#
_cell.length_a   1.000
_cell.length_b   1.000
_cell.length_c   1.000
_cell.angle_alpha   90.00
_cell.angle_beta   90.00
_cell.angle_gamma   90.00
#
_symmetry.space_group_name_H-M   'P 1'
#
loop_
_entity.id
_entity.type
_entity.pdbx_description
1 polymer ?
#
loop_
_entity_poly.entity_id
_entity_poly.type
_entity_poly.pdbx_seq_one_letter_code
_entity_poly.pdbx_strand_id
1 'polypeptide(L)'
;GYDRVRGTAWYFVDVQDTAKLHVAGTIFSDVQGERIFAWAEPWNFDTILAVLRRQNPDKAFVADFQCSRDLADVGKPRSRSVQLLDALGKSTFTSLEASIRLNSQDLA
;
A
#
# COMPACT_ATOMS: atom_id res chain seq x y z
N GLY A 1 24.57 -22.10 -0.71
CA GLY A 1 23.28 -22.78 -0.98
C GLY A 1 22.26 -22.21 -0.02
N TYR A 2 21.09 -21.81 -0.53
CA TYR A 2 20.05 -21.01 0.15
C TYR A 2 20.42 -19.55 0.48
N ASP A 3 20.85 -18.80 -0.53
CA ASP A 3 21.06 -17.34 -0.43
C ASP A 3 20.12 -16.55 -1.36
N ARG A 4 18.88 -17.05 -1.51
CA ARG A 4 17.81 -16.40 -2.27
C ARG A 4 16.50 -16.54 -1.53
N VAL A 5 16.44 -15.97 -0.33
CA VAL A 5 15.11 -15.59 0.17
C VAL A 5 14.73 -14.38 -0.66
N ARG A 6 14.04 -14.63 -1.79
CA ARG A 6 13.12 -13.68 -2.41
C ARG A 6 12.04 -13.42 -1.37
N GLY A 7 12.39 -12.68 -0.33
CA GLY A 7 11.53 -12.45 0.81
C GLY A 7 10.38 -11.61 0.33
N THR A 8 9.20 -12.14 0.55
CA THR A 8 7.88 -11.63 0.21
C THR A 8 7.66 -10.24 0.82
N ALA A 9 8.25 -9.23 0.20
CA ALA A 9 7.86 -7.84 0.34
C ALA A 9 6.80 -7.58 -0.73
N TRP A 10 5.68 -7.02 -0.31
CA TRP A 10 4.46 -6.91 -1.09
C TRP A 10 4.10 -5.45 -1.27
N TYR A 11 3.20 -5.15 -2.19
CA TYR A 11 2.56 -3.84 -2.25
C TYR A 11 1.34 -3.83 -1.34
N PHE A 12 1.15 -2.73 -0.62
CA PHE A 12 -0.09 -2.49 0.09
C PHE A 12 -1.03 -1.62 -0.76
N VAL A 13 -2.30 -1.56 -0.36
CA VAL A 13 -3.27 -0.55 -0.80
C VAL A 13 -4.19 -0.22 0.37
N ASP A 14 -4.52 1.06 0.51
CA ASP A 14 -5.53 1.50 1.48
C ASP A 14 -6.94 1.11 1.04
N VAL A 15 -7.78 0.67 1.98
CA VAL A 15 -9.13 0.17 1.70
C VAL A 15 -10.01 1.23 1.00
N GLN A 16 -9.86 2.51 1.32
CA GLN A 16 -10.65 3.56 0.69
C GLN A 16 -10.20 3.84 -0.75
N ASP A 17 -8.94 3.55 -1.09
CA ASP A 17 -8.44 3.67 -2.46
C ASP A 17 -8.89 2.47 -3.29
N THR A 18 -8.89 1.27 -2.70
CA THR A 18 -9.52 0.10 -3.33
C THR A 18 -10.99 0.37 -3.63
N ALA A 19 -11.75 0.95 -2.70
CA ALA A 19 -13.15 1.30 -2.91
C ALA A 19 -13.33 2.31 -4.05
N LYS A 20 -12.52 3.39 -4.09
CA LYS A 20 -12.54 4.36 -5.18
C LYS A 20 -12.25 3.73 -6.53
N LEU A 21 -11.29 2.81 -6.62
CA LEU A 21 -10.98 2.12 -7.89
C LEU A 21 -12.13 1.22 -8.37
N HIS A 22 -12.88 0.59 -7.46
CA HIS A 22 -14.11 -0.13 -7.83
C HIS A 22 -15.20 0.82 -8.34
N VAL A 23 -15.36 1.98 -7.71
CA VAL A 23 -16.27 3.03 -8.19
C VAL A 23 -15.85 3.50 -9.58
N ALA A 24 -14.56 3.79 -9.80
CA ALA A 24 -14.01 4.19 -11.09
C ALA A 24 -14.35 3.16 -12.18
N GLY A 25 -14.12 1.87 -11.91
CA GLY A 25 -14.47 0.79 -12.84
C GLY A 25 -15.97 0.60 -13.08
N THR A 26 -16.82 1.21 -12.25
CA THR A 26 -18.28 1.16 -12.40
C THR A 26 -18.81 2.38 -13.16
N ILE A 27 -18.29 3.57 -12.90
CA ILE A 27 -18.88 4.83 -13.40
C ILE A 27 -18.21 5.38 -14.66
N PHE A 28 -16.95 5.01 -14.92
CA PHE A 28 -16.23 5.49 -16.08
C PHE A 28 -16.43 4.56 -17.28
N SER A 29 -17.09 5.07 -18.31
CA SER A 29 -17.43 4.29 -19.50
C SER A 29 -16.21 3.81 -20.30
N ASP A 30 -15.05 4.46 -20.15
CA ASP A 30 -13.78 4.09 -20.80
C ASP A 30 -13.00 3.00 -20.04
N VAL A 31 -13.44 2.61 -18.83
CA VAL A 31 -12.84 1.52 -18.06
C VAL A 31 -13.52 0.21 -18.43
N GLN A 32 -13.03 -0.48 -19.46
CA GLN A 32 -13.64 -1.70 -19.99
C GLN A 32 -12.61 -2.79 -20.25
N GLY A 33 -12.83 -3.98 -19.68
CA GLY A 33 -11.97 -5.16 -19.93
C GLY A 33 -10.51 -5.00 -19.49
N GLU A 34 -10.22 -4.04 -18.59
CA GLU A 34 -8.87 -3.75 -18.13
C GLU A 34 -8.59 -4.26 -16.71
N ARG A 35 -7.31 -4.48 -16.40
CA ARG A 35 -6.84 -4.84 -15.06
C ARG A 35 -6.28 -3.60 -14.37
N ILE A 36 -6.88 -3.22 -13.26
CA ILE A 36 -6.45 -2.06 -12.46
C ILE A 36 -5.57 -2.57 -11.31
N PHE A 37 -4.26 -2.29 -11.36
CA PHE A 37 -3.31 -2.69 -10.32
C PHE A 37 -3.18 -1.63 -9.25
N ALA A 38 -3.77 -1.90 -8.08
CA ALA A 38 -3.76 -1.00 -6.93
C ALA A 38 -2.50 -1.21 -6.08
N TRP A 39 -1.37 -0.73 -6.57
CA TRP A 39 -0.06 -0.88 -5.91
C TRP A 39 0.40 0.46 -5.33
N ALA A 40 0.09 0.73 -4.07
CA ALA A 40 0.36 2.04 -3.46
C ALA A 40 1.87 2.23 -3.22
N GLU A 41 2.43 1.47 -2.28
CA GLU A 41 3.86 1.46 -1.91
C GLU A 41 4.27 0.04 -1.49
N PRO A 42 5.56 -0.32 -1.59
CA PRO A 42 6.06 -1.59 -1.04
C PRO A 42 6.09 -1.53 0.49
N TRP A 43 5.86 -2.67 1.14
CA TRP A 43 5.92 -2.80 2.60
C TRP A 43 6.58 -4.12 3.02
N ASN A 44 7.06 -4.12 4.26
CA ASN A 44 7.43 -5.29 5.03
C ASN A 44 7.11 -5.06 6.53
N PHE A 45 7.22 -6.09 7.37
CA PHE A 45 6.91 -5.95 8.79
C PHE A 45 7.80 -4.92 9.50
N ASP A 46 9.07 -4.76 9.11
CA ASP A 46 9.95 -3.75 9.69
C ASP A 46 9.45 -2.32 9.41
N THR A 47 8.91 -2.06 8.21
CA THR A 47 8.27 -0.76 7.89
C THR A 47 6.99 -0.53 8.70
N ILE A 48 6.20 -1.58 8.96
CA ILE A 48 5.01 -1.48 9.81
C ILE A 48 5.42 -1.17 11.25
N LEU A 49 6.39 -1.93 11.79
CA LEU A 49 6.92 -1.75 13.14
C LEU A 49 7.50 -0.35 13.33
N ALA A 50 8.22 0.18 12.34
CA ALA A 50 8.74 1.55 12.37
C ALA A 50 7.61 2.58 12.50
N VAL A 51 6.52 2.44 11.74
CA VAL A 51 5.35 3.33 11.84
C VAL A 51 4.67 3.20 13.20
N LEU A 52 4.42 1.98 13.68
CA LEU A 52 3.76 1.73 14.96
C LEU A 52 4.55 2.29 16.16
N ARG A 53 5.87 2.13 16.17
CA ARG A 53 6.75 2.70 17.20
C ARG A 53 6.75 4.23 17.18
N ARG A 54 6.71 4.86 16.00
CA ARG A 54 6.56 6.33 15.89
C ARG A 54 5.23 6.83 16.43
N GLN A 55 4.15 6.07 16.19
CA GLN A 55 2.80 6.43 16.62
C GLN A 55 2.57 6.20 18.12
N ASN A 56 3.26 5.22 18.71
CA ASN A 56 3.02 4.75 20.09
C ASN A 56 4.36 4.64 20.85
N PRO A 57 5.01 5.77 21.19
CA PRO A 57 6.36 5.75 21.77
C PRO A 57 6.45 5.04 23.12
N ASP A 58 5.33 4.98 23.87
CA ASP A 58 5.26 4.35 25.19
C ASP A 58 4.97 2.84 25.14
N LYS A 59 4.77 2.26 23.94
CA LYS A 59 4.47 0.84 23.76
C LYS A 59 5.69 0.05 23.30
N ALA A 60 5.87 -1.12 23.89
CA ALA A 60 6.88 -2.07 23.46
C ALA A 60 6.37 -2.88 22.26
N PHE A 61 7.14 -2.87 21.17
CA PHE A 61 6.94 -3.73 20.00
C PHE A 61 8.12 -4.69 19.85
N VAL A 62 7.90 -5.84 19.21
CA VAL A 62 8.97 -6.79 18.89
C VAL A 62 10.07 -6.15 18.06
N ALA A 63 11.28 -6.71 18.08
CA ALA A 63 12.38 -6.29 17.22
C ALA A 63 12.07 -6.54 15.73
N ASP A 64 12.79 -5.83 14.86
CA ASP A 64 12.72 -6.02 13.41
C ASP A 64 13.13 -7.45 13.04
N PHE A 65 12.42 -8.03 12.08
CA PHE A 65 12.58 -9.43 11.69
C PHE A 65 12.46 -9.68 10.19
N GLN A 66 12.20 -8.65 9.37
CA GLN A 66 12.03 -8.81 7.92
C GLN A 66 12.90 -7.82 7.12
N CYS A 67 14.09 -8.27 6.75
CA CYS A 67 15.05 -7.47 5.97
C CYS A 67 14.76 -7.38 4.46
N SER A 68 13.82 -8.17 3.93
CA SER A 68 13.55 -8.25 2.50
C SER A 68 12.81 -7.02 1.95
N ARG A 69 13.11 -6.65 0.70
CA ARG A 69 12.43 -5.57 -0.04
C ARG A 69 11.97 -6.04 -1.41
N ASP A 70 10.85 -5.48 -1.87
CA ASP A 70 10.35 -5.71 -3.21
C ASP A 70 11.15 -4.84 -4.18
N LEU A 71 11.59 -5.43 -5.28
CA LEU A 71 12.38 -4.79 -6.33
C LEU A 71 11.62 -4.74 -7.67
N ALA A 72 10.34 -5.09 -7.67
CA ALA A 72 9.50 -5.06 -8.86
C ALA A 72 9.38 -3.63 -9.41
N ASP A 73 9.57 -3.47 -10.72
CA ASP A 73 9.17 -2.26 -11.44
C ASP A 73 7.66 -2.32 -11.71
N VAL A 74 6.92 -1.54 -10.93
CA VAL A 74 5.47 -1.45 -11.02
C VAL A 74 4.96 -0.19 -11.72
N GLY A 75 5.84 0.67 -12.23
CA GLY A 75 5.45 1.99 -12.73
C GLY A 75 4.37 1.93 -13.82
N LYS A 76 4.62 1.11 -14.85
CA LYS A 76 3.67 0.89 -15.95
C LYS A 76 2.34 0.28 -15.49
N PRO A 77 2.29 -0.89 -14.83
CA PRO A 77 1.02 -1.49 -14.38
C PRO A 77 0.27 -0.64 -13.35
N ARG A 78 0.96 0.14 -12.50
CA ARG A 78 0.35 1.04 -11.51
C ARG A 78 -0.27 2.28 -12.13
N SER A 79 0.27 2.78 -13.26
CA SER A 79 -0.11 4.08 -13.84
C SER A 79 -1.61 4.28 -14.05
N ARG A 80 -2.33 3.25 -14.52
CA ARG A 80 -3.79 3.34 -14.74
C ARG A 80 -4.57 3.60 -13.45
N SER A 81 -4.19 2.93 -12.36
CA SER A 81 -4.85 3.14 -11.06
C SER A 81 -4.68 4.57 -10.53
N VAL A 82 -3.51 5.18 -10.74
CA VAL A 82 -3.23 6.57 -10.36
C VAL A 82 -4.12 7.53 -11.15
N GLN A 83 -4.24 7.34 -12.46
CA GLN A 83 -5.11 8.16 -13.31
C GLN A 83 -6.57 8.09 -12.87
N LEU A 84 -7.06 6.90 -12.52
CA LEU A 84 -8.44 6.70 -12.06
C LEU A 84 -8.70 7.34 -10.71
N LEU A 85 -7.74 7.28 -9.78
CA LEU A 85 -7.84 8.00 -8.50
C LEU A 85 -7.85 9.52 -8.71
N ASP A 86 -7.00 10.03 -9.59
CA ASP A 86 -6.93 11.46 -9.91
C ASP A 86 -8.25 11.97 -10.50
N ALA A 87 -8.85 11.21 -11.43
CA ALA A 87 -10.16 11.48 -11.99
C ALA A 87 -11.30 11.49 -10.94
N LEU A 88 -11.10 10.82 -9.80
CA LEU A 88 -12.00 10.84 -8.64
C LEU A 88 -11.61 11.90 -7.58
N GLY A 89 -10.74 12.85 -7.93
CA GLY A 89 -10.31 13.93 -7.04
C GLY A 89 -9.25 13.51 -6.02
N LYS A 90 -8.59 12.36 -6.22
CA LYS A 90 -7.52 11.87 -5.34
C LYS A 90 -6.21 11.72 -6.12
N SER A 91 -5.34 12.71 -6.03
CA SER A 91 -4.11 12.82 -6.84
C SER A 91 -3.08 11.69 -6.68
N THR A 92 -3.11 10.95 -5.57
CA THR A 92 -2.24 9.78 -5.34
C THR A 92 -2.84 8.83 -4.31
N PHE A 93 -2.30 7.62 -4.20
CA PHE A 93 -2.65 6.68 -3.14
C PHE A 93 -2.40 7.25 -1.73
N THR A 94 -3.22 6.85 -0.77
CA THR A 94 -2.92 6.97 0.67
C THR A 94 -1.59 6.29 0.97
N SER A 95 -0.72 6.92 1.75
CA SER A 95 0.56 6.33 2.15
C SER A 95 0.41 5.21 3.19
N LEU A 96 1.42 4.34 3.31
CA LEU A 96 1.39 3.24 4.28
C LEU A 96 1.17 3.76 5.70
N GLU A 97 1.90 4.81 6.06
CA GLU A 97 1.82 5.43 7.38
C GLU A 97 0.43 6.00 7.68
N ALA A 98 -0.21 6.64 6.70
CA ALA A 98 -1.57 7.15 6.87
C ALA A 98 -2.58 6.01 7.00
N SER A 99 -2.45 4.95 6.19
CA SER A 99 -3.33 3.78 6.26
C SER A 99 -3.20 3.05 7.59
N ILE A 100 -1.96 2.82 8.07
CA ILE A 100 -1.71 2.23 9.39
C ILE A 100 -2.34 3.09 10.46
N ARG A 101 -2.07 4.41 10.47
CA ARG A 101 -2.63 5.34 11.45
C ARG A 101 -4.15 5.20 11.53
N LEU A 102 -4.84 5.21 10.38
CA LEU A 102 -6.31 5.10 10.34
C LEU A 102 -6.86 3.79 10.92
N ASN A 103 -6.05 2.72 10.95
CA ASN A 103 -6.41 1.40 11.48
C ASN A 103 -5.84 1.11 12.88
N SER A 104 -4.92 1.94 13.38
CA SER A 104 -4.24 1.77 14.68
C SER A 104 -4.56 2.87 15.68
N GLN A 105 -5.50 3.76 15.37
CA GLN A 105 -5.87 4.91 16.23
C GLN A 105 -6.23 4.48 17.65
N ASP A 106 -6.92 3.35 17.78
CA ASP A 106 -7.36 2.79 19.07
C ASP A 106 -6.23 2.07 19.82
N LEU A 107 -5.03 1.95 19.22
CA LEU A 107 -3.82 1.55 19.93
C LEU A 107 -3.17 2.70 20.67
N ALA A 108 -3.63 3.95 20.56
CA ALA A 108 -3.14 5.05 21.40
C ALA A 108 -3.60 4.88 22.86
#